data_AF-A0A3D4JBL7-F1
#
_entry.id   AF-A0A3D4JBL7-F1
#
_cell.length_a   1.000
_cell.length_b   1.000
_cell.length_c   1.000
_cell.angle_alpha   90.00
_cell.angle_beta   90.00
_cell.angle_gamma   90.00
#
_symmetry.space_group_name_H-M   'P 1'
#
loop_
_entity.id
_entity.type
_entity.pdbx_description
1 polymer ?
#
loop_
_entity_poly.entity_id
_entity_poly.type
_entity_poly.pdbx_seq_one_letter_code
_entity_poly.pdbx_strand_id
1 'polypeptide(L)' 'MTDLEQTIMLELSTLPETRRADVLAFIRYLKLSIPTDQKELEERFDKALQSIRARAKEMNITDEDIENEIRAVREGK' A
#
# COMPACT_ATOMS: atom_id res chain seq x y z
N MET A 1 -16.13 -20.89 -4.83
CA MET A 1 -15.79 -19.46 -4.84
C MET A 1 -15.80 -19.00 -3.40
N THR A 2 -14.71 -18.45 -2.90
CA THR A 2 -14.62 -17.96 -1.51
C THR A 2 -15.37 -16.64 -1.35
N ASP A 3 -15.69 -16.28 -0.10
CA ASP A 3 -16.34 -15.00 0.24
C ASP A 3 -15.50 -13.80 -0.22
N LEU A 4 -14.17 -13.93 -0.14
CA LEU A 4 -13.22 -12.94 -0.64
C LEU A 4 -13.26 -12.83 -2.17
N GLU A 5 -13.29 -13.95 -2.89
CA GLU A 5 -13.40 -13.96 -4.35
C GLU A 5 -14.70 -13.30 -4.82
N GLN A 6 -15.82 -13.54 -4.12
CA GLN A 6 -17.10 -12.90 -4.42
C GLN A 6 -17.05 -11.39 -4.21
N THR A 7 -16.44 -10.96 -3.11
CA THR A 7 -16.24 -9.53 -2.80
C THR A 7 -15.39 -8.86 -3.89
N ILE A 8 -14.27 -9.46 -4.29
CA ILE A 8 -13.42 -8.92 -5.36
C ILE A 8 -14.19 -8.81 -6.68
N MET A 9 -15.03 -9.80 -7.02
CA MET A 9 -15.85 -9.73 -8.23
C MET A 9 -16.92 -8.64 -8.15
N LEU A 10 -17.51 -8.41 -6.97
CA LEU A 10 -18.47 -7.32 -6.77
C LEU A 10 -17.79 -5.96 -6.98
N GLU A 11 -16.63 -5.73 -6.36
CA GLU A 11 -15.85 -4.49 -6.52
C GLU A 11 -15.42 -4.26 -7.97
N LEU A 12 -15.01 -5.31 -8.70
CA LEU A 12 -14.67 -5.20 -10.12
C LEU A 12 -15.90 -4.87 -10.99
N SER A 13 -17.08 -5.36 -10.60
CA SER A 13 -18.32 -5.15 -11.36
C SER A 13 -18.80 -3.70 -11.28
N THR A 14 -18.59 -3.03 -10.15
CA THR A 14 -18.96 -1.63 -9.92
C THR A 14 -17.88 -0.64 -10.39
N LEU A 15 -16.68 -1.12 -10.69
CA LEU A 15 -15.58 -0.29 -11.16
C LEU A 15 -15.78 0.17 -12.61
N PRO A 16 -15.50 1.45 -12.94
CA PRO A 16 -15.47 1.94 -14.32
C PRO A 16 -14.52 1.13 -15.20
N GLU A 17 -14.93 0.84 -16.44
CA GLU A 17 -14.19 -0.04 -17.35
C GLU A 17 -12.76 0.45 -17.62
N THR A 18 -12.56 1.76 -17.70
CA THR A 18 -11.24 2.41 -17.86
C THR A 18 -10.26 2.08 -16.74
N ARG A 19 -10.76 1.78 -15.53
CA ARG A 19 -9.95 1.42 -14.36
C ARG A 19 -9.74 -0.10 -14.21
N ARG A 20 -10.54 -0.93 -14.89
CA ARG A 20 -10.42 -2.40 -14.81
C ARG A 20 -9.09 -2.88 -15.38
N ALA A 21 -8.58 -2.20 -16.41
CA ALA A 21 -7.25 -2.47 -16.96
C ALA A 21 -6.13 -2.24 -15.93
N ASP A 22 -6.22 -1.15 -15.14
CA ASP A 22 -5.27 -0.85 -14.07
C ASP A 22 -5.29 -1.93 -12.98
N VAL A 23 -6.50 -2.37 -12.58
CA VAL A 23 -6.65 -3.43 -11.57
C VAL A 23 -6.09 -4.76 -12.07
N LEU A 24 -6.31 -5.10 -13.35
CA LEU A 24 -5.72 -6.29 -13.94
C LEU A 24 -4.18 -6.21 -13.96
N ALA A 25 -3.62 -5.04 -14.29
CA ALA A 25 -2.18 -4.82 -14.23
C ALA A 25 -1.65 -4.98 -12.79
N PHE A 26 -2.37 -4.45 -11.80
CA PHE A 26 -2.00 -4.59 -10.39
C PHE A 26 -2.08 -6.05 -9.90
N ILE A 27 -3.12 -6.81 -10.25
CA ILE A 27 -3.20 -8.24 -9.91
C ILE A 27 -2.05 -9.03 -10.54
N ARG A 28 -1.67 -8.71 -11.78
CA ARG A 28 -0.51 -9.34 -12.44
C ARG A 28 0.79 -8.96 -11.75
N TYR A 29 0.96 -7.70 -11.39
CA TYR A 29 2.09 -7.25 -10.57
C TYR A 29 2.14 -8.03 -9.26
N LEU A 30 1.03 -8.16 -8.52
CA LEU A 30 0.97 -8.90 -7.28
C LEU A 30 1.45 -10.34 -7.47
N LYS A 31 0.96 -11.03 -8.51
CA LYS A 31 1.38 -12.41 -8.84
C LYS A 31 2.88 -12.52 -9.14
N LEU A 32 3.44 -11.52 -9.84
CA LEU A 32 4.87 -11.46 -10.15
C LEU A 32 5.72 -11.00 -8.97
N SER A 33 5.13 -10.27 -8.03
CA SER A 33 5.79 -9.76 -6.83
C SER A 33 5.73 -10.73 -5.67
N ILE A 34 4.98 -11.84 -5.79
CA ILE A 34 5.08 -12.96 -4.84
C ILE A 34 6.53 -13.43 -4.90
N PRO A 35 7.32 -13.21 -3.84
CA PRO A 35 8.70 -13.63 -3.79
C PRO A 35 8.72 -15.15 -3.94
N THR A 36 9.46 -15.65 -4.92
CA THR A 36 9.73 -17.10 -5.02
C THR A 36 10.67 -17.58 -3.93
N ASP A 37 11.37 -16.66 -3.25
CA ASP A 37 12.27 -16.93 -2.14
C ASP A 37 12.02 -15.94 -0.99
N GLN A 38 11.88 -16.45 0.23
CA GLN A 38 11.52 -15.70 1.43
C GLN A 38 12.56 -14.61 1.77
N LYS A 39 13.82 -14.84 1.40
CA LYS A 39 14.91 -13.88 1.57
C LYS A 39 14.70 -12.58 0.79
N GLU A 40 14.13 -12.67 -0.42
CA GLU A 40 13.89 -11.50 -1.27
C GLU A 40 12.80 -10.59 -0.68
N LEU A 41 11.84 -11.17 0.04
CA LEU A 41 10.81 -10.42 0.75
C LEU A 41 11.38 -9.58 1.89
N GLU A 42 12.21 -10.21 2.72
CA GLU A 42 12.87 -9.57 3.87
C GLU A 42 13.77 -8.42 3.39
N GLU A 43 14.57 -8.64 2.34
CA GLU A 43 15.42 -7.59 1.77
C GLU A 43 14.63 -6.40 1.19
N ARG A 44 13.49 -6.66 0.54
CA ARG A 44 12.62 -5.58 0.02
C ARG A 44 11.98 -4.80 1.16
N PHE A 45 11.52 -5.48 2.20
CA PHE A 45 10.94 -4.83 3.38
C PHE A 45 11.97 -3.94 4.08
N ASP A 46 13.17 -4.46 4.32
CA ASP A 46 14.25 -3.70 4.97
C ASP A 46 14.65 -2.46 4.16
N LYS A 47 14.74 -2.57 2.83
CA LYS A 47 15.02 -1.43 1.94
C LYS A 47 13.91 -0.38 1.97
N ALA A 48 12.65 -0.79 1.96
CA ALA A 48 11.52 0.13 2.06
C ALA A 48 11.53 0.86 3.41
N LEU A 49 11.79 0.15 4.51
CA LEU A 49 11.86 0.72 5.85
C LEU A 49 13.02 1.71 5.98
N GLN A 50 14.18 1.40 5.41
CA GLN A 50 15.33 2.31 5.35
C GLN A 50 15.00 3.58 4.56
N SER A 51 14.36 3.45 3.40
CA SER A 51 13.96 4.60 2.58
C SER A 51 12.99 5.52 3.32
N ILE A 52 11.97 4.96 3.98
CA ILE A 52 11.00 5.73 4.77
C ILE A 52 11.72 6.48 5.91
N ARG A 53 12.60 5.80 6.65
CA ARG A 53 13.37 6.42 7.74
C ARG A 53 14.33 7.49 7.26
N ALA A 54 15.00 7.28 6.12
CA ALA A 54 15.86 8.27 5.50
C ALA A 54 15.06 9.49 5.07
N ARG A 55 13.89 9.28 4.45
CA ARG A 55 12.96 10.34 4.04
C ARG A 55 12.46 11.16 5.23
N ALA A 56 12.06 10.50 6.32
CA ALA A 56 11.63 11.18 7.54
C ALA A 56 12.74 12.06 8.12
N LYS A 57 13.98 11.55 8.11
CA LYS A 57 15.18 12.29 8.55
C LYS A 57 15.52 13.47 7.62
N GLU A 58 15.43 13.28 6.31
CA GLU A 58 15.63 14.34 5.31
C GLU A 58 14.59 15.46 5.44
N MET A 59 13.35 15.12 5.79
CA MET A 59 12.25 16.05 5.92
C MET A 59 12.19 16.74 7.30
N ASN A 60 13.11 16.43 8.23
CA ASN A 60 13.07 16.89 9.63
C ASN A 60 11.71 16.66 10.31
N ILE A 61 10.99 15.61 9.90
CA ILE A 61 9.69 15.31 10.51
C ILE A 61 9.97 14.79 11.91
N THR A 62 9.56 15.59 12.90
CA THR A 62 9.65 15.22 14.30
C THR A 62 8.42 14.42 14.71
N ASP A 63 8.52 13.65 15.80
CA ASP A 63 7.37 12.95 16.37
C ASP A 63 6.23 13.94 16.72
N GLU A 64 6.59 15.18 17.06
CA GLU A 64 5.65 16.28 17.32
C GLU A 64 4.88 16.71 16.05
N ASP A 65 5.52 16.75 14.89
CA ASP A 65 4.86 17.05 13.60
C ASP A 65 3.81 15.98 13.25
N ILE A 66 4.15 14.71 13.49
CA ILE A 66 3.25 13.57 13.27
C ILE A 66 2.04 13.66 14.20
N GLU A 67 2.25 13.94 15.49
CA GLU A 67 1.18 14.10 16.46
C GLU A 67 0.25 15.29 16.14
N ASN A 68 0.83 16.39 15.64
CA ASN A 68 0.06 17.57 15.23
C ASN A 68 -0.81 17.26 14.00
N GLU A 69 -0.29 16.52 13.03
CA GLU A 69 -1.05 16.10 11.83
C GLU A 69 -2.18 15.12 12.18
N ILE A 70 -1.91 14.13 13.05
CA ILE A 70 -2.93 13.18 13.55
C ILE A 70 -4.05 13.91 14.30
N ARG A 71 -3.69 14.89 15.13
CA ARG A 71 -4.65 15.68 15.91
C ARG A 71 -5.50 16.57 15.01
N ALA A 72 -4.90 17.25 14.03
CA ALA A 72 -5.61 18.07 13.06
C ALA A 72 -6.65 17.26 12.26
N VAL A 73 -6.32 16.01 11.89
CA VAL A 73 -7.27 15.10 11.20
C VAL A 73 -8.39 14.63 12.13
N ARG A 74 -8.12 14.47 13.44
CA ARG A 74 -9.12 14.02 14.42
C ARG A 74 -10.05 15.14 14.92
N GLU A 75 -9.55 16.37 15.02
CA GLU A 75 -10.30 17.55 15.47
C GLU A 75 -11.02 18.27 14.32
N GLY A 76 -10.62 17.98 13.07
CA GLY A 76 -11.24 18.52 11.84
C GLY A 76 -12.44 17.73 11.32
N LYS A 77 -13.08 16.89 12.14
CA LYS A 77 -14.37 16.24 11.84
C LYS A 77 -15.42 16.56 12.88
#